data_AF-X8GY05-F1
#
_entry.id   AF-X8GY05-F1
#
_cell.length_a   1.000
_cell.length_b   1.000
_cell.length_c   1.000
_cell.angle_alpha   90.00
_cell.angle_beta   90.00
_cell.angle_gamma   90.00
#
_symmetry.space_group_name_H-M   'P 1'
#
loop_
_entity.id
_entity.type
_entity.pdbx_description
1 polymer ?
#
loop_
_entity_poly.entity_id
_entity_poly.type
_entity_poly.pdbx_seq_one_letter_code
_entity_poly.pdbx_strand_id
1 'polypeptide(L)'
;MDISIYKLKTKFQNLLMPICEKLVKLKITPNQITVTTVLLNIIFAGIIYKFSNYNFLYLTVPIFLFLRMALNALDGMIANKFNQKTKIGVFYNEAGDIISDTVFFYIFLRVIGINEVYNLLFIFLSALSEYIGVVAVMVDNKRHYEGPMGRKTIKKTT
;
A
#
# COMPACT_ATOMS: atom_id res chain seq x y z
N MET A 1 -13.69 -15.24 18.41
CA MET A 1 -12.88 -14.62 19.50
C MET A 1 -11.74 -13.89 18.81
N ASP A 2 -12.05 -12.79 18.10
CA ASP A 2 -11.18 -12.23 17.05
C ASP A 2 -10.42 -11.00 17.53
N ILE A 3 -9.72 -11.20 18.64
CA ILE A 3 -9.16 -10.11 19.44
C ILE A 3 -7.74 -9.72 19.01
N SER A 4 -7.05 -10.51 18.17
CA SER A 4 -5.62 -10.28 17.86
C SER A 4 -5.35 -9.29 16.71
N ILE A 5 -5.92 -9.52 15.52
CA ILE A 5 -5.58 -8.76 14.30
C ILE A 5 -6.17 -7.33 14.35
N TYR A 6 -7.40 -7.19 14.85
CA TYR A 6 -8.04 -5.88 15.04
C TYR A 6 -7.27 -5.01 16.04
N LYS A 7 -6.82 -5.59 17.17
CA LYS A 7 -6.02 -4.88 18.15
C LYS A 7 -4.67 -4.45 17.58
N LEU A 8 -4.05 -5.27 16.72
CA LEU A 8 -2.80 -4.91 16.06
C LEU A 8 -2.96 -3.69 15.16
N LYS A 9 -4.01 -3.68 14.32
CA LYS A 9 -4.34 -2.52 13.48
C LYS A 9 -4.57 -1.26 14.32
N THR A 10 -5.40 -1.35 15.36
CA THR A 10 -5.69 -0.19 16.22
C THR A 10 -4.44 0.29 16.95
N LYS A 11 -3.59 -0.60 17.47
CA LYS A 11 -2.32 -0.22 18.10
C LYS A 11 -1.37 0.46 17.10
N PHE A 12 -1.24 -0.07 15.89
CA PHE A 12 -0.43 0.55 14.84
C PHE A 12 -0.94 1.92 14.45
N GLN A 13 -2.26 2.08 14.29
CA GLN A 13 -2.86 3.39 14.03
C GLN A 13 -2.67 4.36 15.19
N ASN A 14 -2.75 3.90 16.43
CA ASN A 14 -2.50 4.75 17.60
C ASN A 14 -1.05 5.22 17.65
N LEU A 15 -0.09 4.36 17.26
CA LEU A 15 1.32 4.72 17.13
C LEU A 15 1.54 5.82 16.06
N LEU A 16 0.79 5.78 14.97
CA LEU A 16 0.86 6.75 13.87
C LEU A 16 0.08 8.04 14.12
N MET A 17 -0.87 8.05 15.07
CA MET A 17 -1.70 9.22 15.37
C MET A 17 -0.93 10.53 15.61
N PRO A 18 0.13 10.57 16.44
CA PRO A 18 0.87 11.82 16.65
C PRO A 18 1.52 12.35 15.36
N ILE A 19 1.87 11.46 14.43
CA ILE A 19 2.38 11.84 13.11
C ILE A 19 1.23 12.40 12.26
N CYS A 20 0.06 11.75 12.24
CA CYS A 20 -1.13 12.27 11.55
C CYS A 20 -1.47 13.69 12.00
N GLU A 21 -1.51 13.95 13.30
CA GLU A 21 -1.84 15.27 13.85
C GLU A 21 -0.82 16.34 13.43
N LYS A 22 0.47 16.00 13.42
CA LYS A 22 1.52 16.90 12.92
C LYS A 22 1.35 17.20 11.44
N LEU A 23 1.11 16.19 10.62
CA LEU A 23 0.92 16.35 9.17
C LEU A 23 -0.31 17.22 8.85
N VAL A 24 -1.41 17.02 9.58
CA VAL A 24 -2.63 17.84 9.43
C VAL A 24 -2.38 19.29 9.86
N LYS A 25 -1.65 19.53 10.95
CA LYS A 25 -1.23 20.88 11.36
C LYS A 25 -0.38 21.58 10.29
N LEU A 26 0.44 20.82 9.57
CA LEU A 26 1.22 21.29 8.42
C LEU A 26 0.40 21.42 7.13
N LYS A 27 -0.93 21.21 7.17
CA LYS A 27 -1.85 21.24 6.02
C LYS A 27 -1.47 20.25 4.91
N ILE A 28 -0.81 19.15 5.26
CA ILE A 28 -0.49 18.06 4.31
C ILE A 28 -1.76 17.25 4.03
N THR A 29 -2.05 17.05 2.75
CA THR A 29 -3.24 16.32 2.29
C THR A 29 -2.95 14.82 2.10
N PRO A 30 -3.97 13.95 2.21
CA PRO A 30 -3.83 12.52 1.89
C PRO A 30 -3.22 12.27 0.52
N ASN A 31 -3.67 13.03 -0.49
CA ASN A 31 -3.22 12.86 -1.87
C ASN A 31 -1.71 13.14 -2.01
N GLN A 32 -1.17 14.13 -1.29
CA GLN A 32 0.27 14.40 -1.28
C GLN A 32 1.06 13.21 -0.70
N ILE A 33 0.53 12.57 0.35
CA ILE A 33 1.16 11.39 0.95
C ILE A 33 1.10 10.21 -0.03
N THR A 34 -0.05 9.96 -0.66
CA THR A 34 -0.20 8.91 -1.68
C THR A 34 0.80 9.11 -2.83
N VAL A 35 0.87 10.30 -3.42
CA VAL A 35 1.80 10.60 -4.53
C VAL A 35 3.26 10.45 -4.09
N THR A 36 3.60 10.94 -2.89
CA THR A 36 4.94 10.78 -2.33
C THR A 36 5.29 9.30 -2.16
N THR A 37 4.34 8.49 -1.71
CA THR A 37 4.55 7.05 -1.52
C THR A 37 4.78 6.32 -2.84
N VAL A 38 4.03 6.67 -3.88
CA VAL A 38 4.23 6.14 -5.24
C VAL A 38 5.63 6.48 -5.74
N LEU A 39 6.04 7.75 -5.63
CA LEU A 39 7.36 8.21 -6.07
C LEU A 39 8.49 7.52 -5.30
N LEU A 40 8.37 7.43 -3.97
CA LEU A 40 9.34 6.72 -3.13
C LEU A 40 9.47 5.25 -3.54
N ASN A 41 8.37 4.59 -3.89
CA ASN A 41 8.39 3.20 -4.30
C ASN A 41 9.12 3.00 -5.63
N ILE A 42 8.85 3.86 -6.62
CA ILE A 42 9.53 3.83 -7.91
C ILE A 42 11.03 4.11 -7.75
N ILE A 43 11.39 5.13 -6.96
CA ILE A 43 12.80 5.48 -6.68
C ILE A 43 13.51 4.32 -5.99
N PHE A 44 12.90 3.74 -4.96
CA PHE A 44 13.47 2.62 -4.23
C PHE A 44 13.65 1.39 -5.11
N ALA A 45 12.67 1.07 -5.97
CA ALA A 45 12.82 0.01 -6.96
C ALA A 45 14.00 0.28 -7.91
N GLY A 46 14.16 1.51 -8.40
CA GLY A 46 15.31 1.92 -9.21
C GLY A 46 16.66 1.78 -8.49
N ILE A 47 16.71 2.08 -7.19
CA ILE A 47 17.89 1.85 -6.34
C ILE A 47 18.20 0.36 -6.25
N ILE A 48 17.20 -0.49 -5.97
CA ILE A 48 17.36 -1.95 -5.94
C ILE A 48 17.90 -2.48 -7.26
N TYR A 49 17.38 -1.98 -8.38
CA TYR A 49 17.85 -2.37 -9.72
C TYR A 49 19.31 -1.97 -9.96
N LYS A 50 19.66 -0.72 -9.67
CA LYS A 50 21.01 -0.19 -9.95
C LYS A 50 22.08 -0.81 -9.06
N PHE A 51 21.73 -1.14 -7.82
CA PHE A 51 22.66 -1.64 -6.81
C PHE A 51 22.45 -3.13 -6.48
N SER A 52 21.90 -3.90 -7.44
CA SER A 52 21.61 -5.33 -7.29
C SER A 52 22.80 -6.20 -6.88
N ASN A 53 24.02 -5.73 -7.16
CA ASN A 53 25.27 -6.42 -6.79
C ASN A 53 25.55 -6.40 -5.28
N TYR A 54 24.90 -5.51 -4.51
CA TYR A 54 25.13 -5.37 -3.07
C TYR A 54 24.06 -6.12 -2.28
N ASN A 55 24.36 -7.33 -1.84
CA ASN A 55 23.40 -8.19 -1.12
C ASN A 55 22.83 -7.56 0.16
N PHE A 56 23.57 -6.67 0.83
CA PHE A 56 23.08 -5.97 2.03
C PHE A 56 21.86 -5.08 1.73
N LEU A 57 21.70 -4.63 0.48
CA LEU A 57 20.57 -3.80 0.06
C LEU A 57 19.24 -4.54 0.23
N TYR A 58 19.21 -5.88 0.12
CA TYR A 58 18.00 -6.66 0.33
C TYR A 58 17.47 -6.60 1.77
N LEU A 59 18.33 -6.34 2.76
CA LEU A 59 17.89 -6.12 4.15
C LEU A 59 17.08 -4.82 4.32
N THR A 60 17.23 -3.88 3.39
CA THR A 60 16.45 -2.63 3.39
C THR A 60 15.02 -2.84 2.85
N VAL A 61 14.76 -3.91 2.10
CA VAL A 61 13.44 -4.17 1.48
C VAL A 61 12.33 -4.36 2.52
N PRO A 62 12.47 -5.20 3.56
CA PRO A 62 11.45 -5.32 4.61
C PRO A 62 11.18 -4.00 5.34
N ILE A 63 12.23 -3.22 5.60
CA ILE A 63 12.12 -1.91 6.26
C ILE A 63 11.34 -0.94 5.37
N PHE A 64 11.65 -0.93 4.07
CA PHE A 64 10.95 -0.10 3.09
C PHE A 64 9.48 -0.51 2.93
N LEU A 65 9.18 -1.80 2.86
CA LEU A 65 7.80 -2.29 2.78
C LEU A 65 6.99 -1.93 4.04
N PHE A 66 7.63 -1.96 5.21
CA PHE A 66 7.01 -1.50 6.46
C PHE A 66 6.73 0.00 6.44
N LEU A 67 7.69 0.80 5.96
CA LEU A 67 7.50 2.25 5.78
C LEU A 67 6.36 2.55 4.80
N ARG A 68 6.30 1.83 3.68
CA ARG A 68 5.21 1.95 2.69
C ARG A 68 3.85 1.68 3.34
N MET A 69 3.76 0.62 4.14
CA MET A 69 2.54 0.28 4.88
C MET A 69 2.16 1.38 5.88
N ALA A 70 3.14 2.04 6.51
CA ALA A 70 2.89 3.16 7.39
C ALA A 70 2.37 4.40 6.63
N LEU A 71 2.97 4.75 5.48
CA LEU A 71 2.54 5.87 4.66
C LEU A 71 1.11 5.68 4.12
N ASN A 72 0.80 4.49 3.59
CA ASN A 72 -0.55 4.09 3.15
C ASN A 72 -1.55 3.96 4.32
N ALA A 73 -1.09 3.91 5.57
CA ALA A 73 -1.95 4.00 6.73
C ALA A 73 -2.21 5.46 7.11
N LEU A 74 -1.19 6.33 7.01
CA LEU A 74 -1.28 7.76 7.29
C LEU A 74 -2.26 8.46 6.35
N ASP A 75 -2.18 8.23 5.03
CA ASP A 75 -3.10 8.86 4.07
C ASP A 75 -4.57 8.46 4.33
N GLY A 76 -4.84 7.18 4.58
CA GLY A 76 -6.15 6.67 4.90
C GLY A 76 -6.64 7.15 6.27
N MET A 77 -5.76 7.26 7.26
CA MET A 77 -6.10 7.82 8.56
C MET A 77 -6.44 9.31 8.45
N ILE A 78 -5.67 10.10 7.71
CA ILE A 78 -5.92 11.53 7.52
C ILE A 78 -7.24 11.73 6.75
N ALA A 79 -7.45 10.99 5.67
CA ALA A 79 -8.66 11.06 4.88
C ALA A 79 -9.92 10.76 5.71
N ASN A 80 -9.89 9.71 6.55
CA ASN A 80 -11.05 9.27 7.30
C ASN A 80 -11.25 9.99 8.64
N LYS A 81 -10.18 10.29 9.41
CA LYS A 81 -10.30 10.88 10.76
C LYS A 81 -10.41 12.40 10.75
N PHE A 82 -9.91 13.07 9.72
CA PHE A 82 -9.91 14.53 9.61
C PHE A 82 -10.82 15.05 8.50
N ASN A 83 -11.79 14.23 8.05
CA ASN A 83 -12.79 14.59 7.02
C ASN A 83 -12.18 15.12 5.70
N GLN A 84 -10.97 14.67 5.33
CA GLN A 84 -10.31 15.05 4.07
C GLN A 84 -10.52 14.05 2.94
N LYS A 85 -11.53 13.19 3.05
CA LYS A 85 -11.83 12.16 2.05
C LYS A 85 -12.45 12.80 0.80
N THR A 86 -11.82 12.55 -0.35
CA THR A 86 -12.32 13.02 -1.66
C THR A 86 -12.50 11.85 -2.61
N LYS A 87 -13.45 11.95 -3.55
CA LYS A 87 -13.67 10.91 -4.58
C LYS A 87 -12.41 10.68 -5.42
N ILE A 88 -11.75 11.78 -5.83
CA ILE A 88 -10.51 11.73 -6.59
C ILE A 88 -9.35 11.15 -5.76
N GLY A 89 -9.30 11.40 -4.46
CA GLY A 89 -8.29 10.82 -3.58
C GLY A 89 -8.43 9.31 -3.41
N VAL A 90 -9.67 8.80 -3.37
CA VAL A 90 -9.90 7.34 -3.42
C VAL A 90 -9.35 6.77 -4.73
N PHE A 91 -9.65 7.39 -5.87
CA PHE A 91 -9.12 6.95 -7.16
C PHE A 91 -7.58 6.95 -7.21
N TYR A 92 -6.93 8.04 -6.78
CA TYR A 92 -5.47 8.11 -6.74
C TYR A 92 -4.86 7.07 -5.83
N ASN A 93 -5.47 6.81 -4.67
CA ASN A 93 -5.00 5.78 -3.77
C ASN A 93 -5.07 4.39 -4.41
N GLU A 94 -6.20 4.02 -5.03
CA GLU A 94 -6.32 2.71 -5.69
C GLU A 94 -5.36 2.55 -6.87
N ALA A 95 -5.31 3.54 -7.76
CA ALA A 95 -4.48 3.48 -8.95
C ALA A 95 -2.99 3.54 -8.61
N GLY A 96 -2.60 4.46 -7.74
CA GLY A 96 -1.21 4.65 -7.31
C GLY A 96 -0.66 3.39 -6.63
N ASP A 97 -1.49 2.72 -5.84
CA ASP A 97 -1.13 1.47 -5.20
C ASP A 97 -0.85 0.32 -6.20
N ILE A 98 -1.68 0.17 -7.24
CA ILE A 98 -1.47 -0.85 -8.28
C ILE A 98 -0.20 -0.56 -9.07
N ILE A 99 0.00 0.71 -9.46
CA ILE A 99 1.21 1.16 -10.18
C ILE A 99 2.45 0.90 -9.34
N SER A 100 2.40 1.28 -8.06
CA SER A 100 3.51 1.13 -7.11
C SER A 100 3.89 -0.34 -6.93
N ASP A 101 2.91 -1.21 -6.70
CA ASP A 101 3.16 -2.65 -6.50
C ASP A 101 3.69 -3.29 -7.79
N THR A 102 3.12 -2.92 -8.95
CA THR A 102 3.56 -3.41 -10.26
C THR A 102 5.03 -3.08 -10.51
N VAL A 103 5.41 -1.80 -10.38
CA VAL A 103 6.79 -1.37 -10.64
C VAL A 103 7.76 -1.98 -9.65
N PHE A 104 7.42 -1.95 -8.35
CA PHE A 104 8.28 -2.47 -7.30
C PHE A 104 8.52 -3.97 -7.44
N PHE A 105 7.45 -4.77 -7.52
CA PHE A 105 7.57 -6.22 -7.59
C PHE A 105 8.21 -6.67 -8.91
N TYR A 106 7.89 -6.02 -10.03
CA TYR A 106 8.55 -6.32 -11.30
C TYR A 106 10.06 -6.22 -11.20
N ILE A 107 10.54 -5.08 -10.70
CA ILE A 107 11.98 -4.81 -10.58
C ILE A 107 12.60 -5.73 -9.53
N PHE A 108 11.98 -5.86 -8.36
CA PHE A 108 12.52 -6.65 -7.26
C PHE A 108 12.64 -8.14 -7.62
N LEU A 109 11.57 -8.75 -8.15
CA LEU A 109 11.57 -10.17 -8.54
C LEU A 109 12.56 -10.45 -9.67
N ARG A 110 12.71 -9.52 -10.62
CA ARG A 110 13.72 -9.61 -11.68
C ARG A 110 15.14 -9.55 -11.11
N VAL A 111 15.39 -8.67 -10.15
CA VAL A 111 16.71 -8.49 -9.51
C VAL A 111 17.14 -9.74 -8.72
N ILE A 112 16.21 -10.41 -8.04
CA ILE A 112 16.50 -11.65 -7.31
C ILE A 112 16.54 -12.90 -8.23
N GLY A 113 16.39 -12.73 -9.55
CA GLY A 113 16.55 -13.79 -10.54
C GLY A 113 15.33 -14.69 -10.77
N ILE A 114 14.11 -14.24 -10.43
CA ILE A 114 12.89 -14.99 -10.78
C ILE A 114 12.69 -14.96 -12.31
N ASN A 115 12.27 -16.10 -12.86
CA ASN A 115 11.95 -16.22 -14.28
C ASN A 115 10.87 -15.21 -14.69
N GLU A 116 11.03 -14.60 -15.87
CA GLU A 116 10.13 -13.54 -16.37
C GLU A 116 8.67 -13.97 -16.43
N VAL A 117 8.38 -15.23 -16.79
CA VAL A 117 7.01 -15.76 -16.84
C VAL A 117 6.37 -15.77 -15.45
N TYR A 118 7.09 -16.22 -14.43
CA TYR A 118 6.59 -16.21 -13.05
C TYR A 118 6.48 -14.79 -12.48
N ASN A 119 7.40 -13.89 -12.86
CA ASN A 119 7.35 -12.48 -12.47
C ASN A 119 6.07 -11.80 -13.02
N LEU A 120 5.84 -11.93 -14.33
CA LEU A 120 4.63 -11.38 -14.97
C LEU A 120 3.35 -12.01 -14.43
N LEU A 121 3.35 -13.33 -14.18
CA LEU A 121 2.21 -14.01 -13.58
C LEU A 121 1.91 -13.49 -12.17
N PHE A 122 2.94 -13.28 -11.34
CA PHE A 122 2.79 -12.72 -10.00
C PHE A 122 2.17 -11.32 -10.03
N ILE A 123 2.68 -10.44 -10.91
CA ILE A 123 2.14 -9.09 -11.09
C ILE A 123 0.69 -9.13 -11.56
N PHE A 124 0.38 -9.98 -12.54
CA PHE A 124 -0.98 -10.14 -13.05
C PHE A 124 -1.93 -10.58 -11.93
N LEU A 125 -1.57 -11.60 -11.16
CA LEU A 125 -2.40 -12.08 -10.05
C LEU A 125 -2.57 -11.03 -8.95
N SER A 126 -1.52 -10.28 -8.64
CA SER A 126 -1.58 -9.17 -7.69
C SER A 126 -2.54 -8.08 -8.17
N ALA A 127 -2.40 -7.61 -9.40
CA ALA A 127 -3.28 -6.60 -9.99
C ALA A 127 -4.74 -7.09 -10.11
N LEU A 128 -4.94 -8.36 -10.51
CA LEU A 128 -6.25 -8.99 -10.59
C LEU A 128 -6.94 -9.01 -9.22
N SER A 129 -6.20 -9.34 -8.15
CA SER A 129 -6.76 -9.38 -6.79
C SER A 129 -7.28 -8.01 -6.33
N GLU A 130 -6.54 -6.94 -6.65
CA GLU A 130 -6.96 -5.57 -6.34
C GLU A 130 -8.13 -5.12 -7.21
N TYR A 131 -8.09 -5.47 -8.50
CA TYR A 131 -9.14 -5.16 -9.45
C TYR A 131 -10.48 -5.79 -9.06
N ILE A 132 -10.50 -7.07 -8.68
CA ILE A 132 -11.72 -7.75 -8.19
C ILE A 132 -12.29 -7.00 -6.98
N GLY A 133 -11.45 -6.59 -6.03
CA GLY A 133 -11.88 -5.81 -4.87
C GLY A 133 -12.52 -4.47 -5.26
N VAL A 134 -11.97 -3.77 -6.27
CA VAL A 134 -12.52 -2.50 -6.77
C VAL A 134 -13.82 -2.71 -7.55
N VAL A 135 -13.89 -3.71 -8.41
CA VAL A 135 -15.10 -4.02 -9.21
C VAL A 135 -16.26 -4.42 -8.30
N ALA A 136 -16.00 -5.13 -7.21
CA ALA A 136 -17.05 -5.52 -6.27
C ALA A 136 -17.79 -4.30 -5.67
N VAL A 137 -17.12 -3.14 -5.56
CA VAL A 137 -17.76 -1.87 -5.15
C VAL A 137 -18.89 -1.48 -6.10
N MET A 138 -18.79 -1.80 -7.39
CA MET A 138 -19.84 -1.50 -8.37
C MET A 138 -21.07 -2.41 -8.21
N VAL A 139 -20.91 -3.56 -7.57
CA VAL A 139 -21.98 -4.54 -7.37
C VAL A 139 -22.78 -4.26 -6.10
N ASP A 140 -22.10 -4.01 -4.97
CA ASP A 140 -22.76 -3.89 -3.67
C ASP A 140 -22.35 -2.66 -2.85
N ASN A 141 -21.68 -1.68 -3.48
CA ASN A 141 -21.13 -0.48 -2.83
C ASN A 141 -20.12 -0.76 -1.71
N LYS A 142 -19.60 -1.99 -1.60
CA LYS A 142 -18.61 -2.39 -0.62
C LYS A 142 -17.36 -2.92 -1.32
N ARG A 143 -16.21 -2.58 -0.74
CA ARG A 143 -14.93 -3.15 -1.19
C ARG A 143 -14.69 -4.45 -0.44
N HIS A 144 -14.49 -5.52 -1.20
CA HIS A 144 -14.26 -6.86 -0.68
C HIS A 144 -12.76 -7.15 -0.56
N TYR A 145 -12.36 -7.73 0.57
CA TYR A 145 -10.98 -8.11 0.87
C TYR A 145 -10.90 -9.50 1.51
N GLU A 146 -11.87 -10.37 1.24
CA GLU A 146 -12.09 -11.62 1.97
C GLU A 146 -11.10 -12.74 1.58
N GLY A 147 -10.19 -12.49 0.64
CA GLY A 147 -9.14 -13.43 0.23
C GLY A 147 -7.91 -13.42 1.15
N PRO A 148 -7.08 -14.48 1.13
CA PRO A 148 -5.86 -14.58 1.94
C PRO A 148 -4.81 -13.50 1.62
N MET A 149 -4.88 -12.93 0.41
CA MET A 149 -4.05 -11.80 -0.03
C MET A 149 -4.78 -10.45 0.00
N GLY A 150 -5.96 -10.38 0.64
CA GLY A 150 -6.70 -9.14 0.77
C GLY A 150 -5.88 -8.09 1.53
N ARG A 151 -5.57 -6.96 0.86
CA ARG A 151 -4.75 -5.86 1.40
C ARG A 151 -5.25 -5.26 2.71
N LYS A 152 -6.53 -5.47 3.02
CA LYS A 152 -7.14 -5.16 4.31
C LYS A 152 -7.83 -6.41 4.82
N THR A 153 -7.17 -7.17 5.67
CA THR A 153 -7.74 -8.31 6.43
C THR A 153 -8.90 -7.90 7.38
N ILE A 154 -9.48 -6.70 7.22
CA ILE A 154 -10.43 -6.07 8.14
C ILE A 154 -11.40 -5.20 7.35
N LYS A 155 -12.54 -5.76 6.93
CA LYS A 155 -13.82 -5.05 6.76
C LYS A 155 -15.00 -6.02 6.90
N LYS A 156 -15.65 -6.02 8.06
CA LYS A 156 -17.12 -5.93 8.07
C LYS A 156 -17.44 -4.46 8.33
N THR A 157 -17.78 -3.74 7.27
CA THR A 157 -18.62 -2.54 7.41
C THR A 157 -20.00 -3.03 7.82
N THR A 158 -20.30 -2.95 9.12
CA THR A 158 -21.65 -2.60 9.58
C THR A 158 -22.10 -1.33 8.89
#